data_AF-A0A6J1RE62-F1
#
_entry.id   AF-A0A6J1RE62-F1
#
_cell.length_a   1.000
_cell.length_b   1.000
_cell.length_c   1.000
_cell.angle_alpha   90.00
_cell.angle_beta   90.00
_cell.angle_gamma   90.00
#
_symmetry.space_group_name_H-M   'P 1'
#
loop_
_entity.id
_entity.type
_entity.pdbx_description
1 polymer ?
#
loop_
_entity_poly.entity_id
_entity_poly.type
_entity_poly.pdbx_seq_one_letter_code
_entity_poly.pdbx_strand_id
1 'polypeptide(L)'
;MLFCDYRSKSIAQHWASAMQESKEVKIASVWGGVLDEIDVSHNHKYRQPCVAVLITGSIQTWSTILDKKCDTEEQVETKLKLFKDEVKLKKHSIGFMFASKMHRGYLEEAMFKRLFPKVPLANCFGSGSFGKTTTIDEVNEEKNDEEKSWYNEYKYDLWTGYNEYSTVFLILTYG
;
A
#
# COMPACT_ATOMS: atom_id res chain seq x y z
N MET A 1 -8.37 -5.17 -1.00
CA MET A 1 -7.14 -5.96 -0.77
C MET A 1 -6.98 -6.95 -1.91
N LEU A 2 -5.76 -7.20 -2.37
CA LEU A 2 -5.48 -8.09 -3.51
C LEU A 2 -4.25 -8.95 -3.23
N PHE A 3 -4.42 -10.26 -3.26
CA PHE A 3 -3.36 -11.24 -3.07
C PHE A 3 -3.33 -12.23 -4.22
N CYS A 4 -2.15 -12.73 -4.56
CA CYS A 4 -2.01 -13.84 -5.49
C CYS A 4 -0.80 -14.70 -5.17
N ASP A 5 -0.78 -15.92 -5.68
CA ASP A 5 0.46 -16.68 -5.76
C ASP A 5 1.36 -16.15 -6.87
N TYR A 6 2.63 -16.58 -6.87
CA TYR A 6 3.60 -16.14 -7.87
C TYR A 6 3.18 -16.46 -9.31
N ARG A 7 2.52 -17.60 -9.53
CA ARG A 7 2.11 -18.07 -10.87
C ARG A 7 0.98 -17.22 -11.44
N SER A 8 0.20 -16.58 -10.58
CA SER A 8 -1.00 -15.83 -10.91
C SER A 8 -0.78 -14.32 -10.86
N LYS A 9 0.47 -13.89 -10.71
CA LYS A 9 0.88 -12.47 -10.68
C LYS A 9 0.28 -11.66 -11.84
N SER A 10 0.39 -12.17 -13.08
CA SER A 10 -0.11 -11.46 -14.26
C SER A 10 -1.63 -11.25 -14.24
N ILE A 11 -2.39 -12.20 -13.70
CA ILE A 11 -3.85 -12.08 -13.53
C ILE A 11 -4.15 -10.99 -12.49
N ALA A 12 -3.46 -11.02 -11.35
CA ALA A 12 -3.64 -9.99 -10.32
C ALA A 12 -3.24 -8.60 -10.81
N GLN A 13 -2.19 -8.48 -11.62
CA GLN A 13 -1.81 -7.22 -12.27
C GLN A 13 -2.92 -6.70 -13.19
N HIS A 14 -3.52 -7.56 -14.03
CA HIS A 14 -4.68 -7.16 -14.83
C HIS A 14 -5.86 -6.70 -13.98
N TRP A 15 -6.14 -7.37 -12.85
CA TRP A 15 -7.20 -6.93 -11.93
C TRP A 15 -6.88 -5.58 -11.30
N ALA A 16 -5.63 -5.36 -10.87
CA ALA A 16 -5.20 -4.09 -10.31
C ALA A 16 -5.35 -2.94 -11.34
N SER A 17 -4.97 -3.18 -12.60
CA SER A 17 -5.17 -2.21 -13.69
C SER A 17 -6.65 -1.91 -13.94
N ALA A 18 -7.49 -2.95 -14.07
CA ALA A 18 -8.93 -2.76 -14.26
C ALA A 18 -9.60 -2.02 -13.09
N MET A 19 -9.17 -2.28 -11.86
CA MET A 19 -9.62 -1.57 -10.65
C MET A 19 -9.24 -0.09 -10.65
N GLN A 20 -8.11 0.27 -11.26
CA GLN A 20 -7.66 1.66 -11.37
C GLN A 20 -8.38 2.42 -12.48
N GLU A 21 -8.67 1.75 -13.60
CA GLU A 21 -9.33 2.34 -14.77
C GLU A 21 -10.86 2.44 -14.64
N SER A 22 -11.44 1.78 -13.64
CA SER A 22 -12.89 1.78 -13.42
C SER A 22 -13.41 3.19 -13.15
N LYS A 23 -14.28 3.68 -14.05
CA LYS A 23 -15.00 4.96 -13.89
C LYS A 23 -16.26 4.84 -13.03
N GLU A 24 -16.81 3.63 -12.93
CA GLU A 24 -18.06 3.35 -12.20
C GLU A 24 -17.81 3.15 -10.69
N VAL A 25 -16.69 2.52 -10.33
CA VAL A 25 -16.33 2.22 -8.95
C VAL A 25 -14.96 2.82 -8.64
N LYS A 26 -14.95 3.97 -7.95
CA LYS A 26 -13.71 4.60 -7.51
C LYS A 26 -13.11 3.82 -6.34
N ILE A 27 -12.11 2.97 -6.62
CA ILE A 27 -11.33 2.29 -5.59
C ILE A 27 -10.32 3.29 -5.01
N ALA A 28 -10.56 3.68 -3.76
CA ALA A 28 -9.76 4.67 -3.03
C ALA A 28 -8.33 4.17 -2.77
N SER A 29 -8.20 2.90 -2.34
CA SER A 29 -6.91 2.31 -1.98
C SER A 29 -6.85 0.83 -2.38
N VAL A 30 -5.65 0.37 -2.71
CA VAL A 30 -5.32 -1.05 -2.92
C VAL A 30 -4.16 -1.41 -2.00
N TRP A 31 -4.22 -2.61 -1.43
CA TRP A 31 -3.21 -3.17 -0.53
C TRP A 31 -3.16 -4.68 -0.69
N GLY A 32 -1.97 -5.26 -0.64
CA GLY A 32 -1.73 -6.70 -0.65
C GLY A 32 -0.45 -7.01 -1.44
N GLY A 33 -0.36 -8.20 -2.01
CA GLY A 33 0.84 -8.59 -2.76
C GLY A 33 0.90 -10.06 -3.14
N VAL A 34 2.07 -10.45 -3.65
CA VAL A 34 2.37 -11.80 -4.09
C VAL A 34 2.85 -12.62 -2.90
N LEU A 35 2.14 -13.69 -2.58
CA LEU A 35 2.47 -14.66 -1.54
C LEU A 35 3.04 -15.92 -2.17
N ASP A 36 3.76 -16.73 -1.39
CA ASP A 36 4.28 -18.01 -1.88
C ASP A 36 3.11 -18.97 -2.17
N GLU A 37 2.16 -19.04 -1.24
CA GLU A 37 0.96 -19.86 -1.31
C GLU A 37 -0.21 -19.15 -0.64
N ILE A 38 -1.43 -19.36 -1.15
CA ILE A 38 -2.68 -18.87 -0.56
C ILE A 38 -3.58 -20.05 -0.30
N ASP A 39 -3.91 -20.26 0.97
CA ASP A 39 -4.91 -21.23 1.38
C ASP A 39 -6.12 -20.51 1.98
N VAL A 40 -7.29 -20.77 1.40
CA VAL A 40 -8.56 -20.17 1.81
C VAL A 40 -9.40 -21.19 2.59
N SER A 41 -8.95 -22.45 2.70
CA SER A 41 -9.69 -23.53 3.35
C SER A 41 -8.85 -24.27 4.38
N HIS A 42 -9.47 -24.66 5.50
CA HIS A 42 -8.81 -25.54 6.48
C HIS A 42 -8.48 -26.94 5.92
N ASN A 43 -9.00 -27.30 4.75
CA ASN A 43 -8.89 -28.64 4.17
C ASN A 43 -7.85 -28.76 3.05
N HIS A 44 -7.03 -27.73 2.79
CA HIS A 44 -5.91 -27.71 1.83
C HIS A 44 -6.23 -28.13 0.38
N LYS A 45 -7.50 -28.33 0.03
CA LYS A 45 -7.92 -28.90 -1.27
C LYS A 45 -8.10 -27.85 -2.36
N TYR A 46 -8.17 -26.57 -2.00
CA TYR A 46 -8.42 -25.49 -2.94
C TYR A 46 -7.37 -24.39 -2.79
N ARG A 47 -6.30 -24.50 -3.59
CA ARG A 47 -5.41 -23.37 -3.85
C ARG A 47 -6.16 -22.35 -4.69
N GLN A 48 -6.31 -21.13 -4.17
CA GLN A 48 -6.82 -20.02 -4.97
C GLN A 48 -5.65 -19.25 -5.59
N PRO A 49 -5.61 -19.11 -6.93
CA PRO A 49 -4.52 -18.40 -7.61
C PRO A 49 -4.47 -16.92 -7.23
N CYS A 50 -5.64 -16.30 -7.07
CA CYS A 50 -5.81 -14.89 -6.69
C CYS A 50 -6.98 -14.77 -5.71
N VAL A 51 -6.84 -13.90 -4.72
CA VAL A 51 -7.90 -13.55 -3.77
C VAL A 51 -8.02 -12.03 -3.70
N ALA A 52 -9.24 -11.53 -3.92
CA ALA A 52 -9.56 -10.12 -3.75
C ALA A 52 -10.61 -9.97 -2.64
N VAL A 53 -10.37 -9.03 -1.72
CA VAL A 53 -11.30 -8.68 -0.65
C VAL A 53 -11.68 -7.21 -0.81
N LEU A 54 -12.96 -6.95 -1.09
CA LEU A 54 -13.49 -5.59 -1.16
C LEU A 54 -14.06 -5.20 0.20
N ILE A 55 -13.53 -4.13 0.79
CA ILE A 55 -14.08 -3.52 1.99
C ILE A 55 -14.75 -2.22 1.57
N THR A 56 -16.03 -2.07 1.89
CA THR A 56 -16.87 -0.95 1.49
C THR A 56 -17.75 -0.50 2.65
N GLY A 57 -18.37 0.68 2.53
CA GLY A 57 -19.19 1.32 3.57
C GLY A 57 -18.66 2.71 3.95
N SER A 58 -19.10 3.22 5.10
CA SER A 58 -18.68 4.53 5.63
C SER A 58 -17.27 4.49 6.25
N ILE A 59 -16.31 4.08 5.45
CA ILE A 59 -14.91 3.86 5.81
C ILE A 59 -14.05 4.84 5.02
N GLN A 60 -12.98 5.33 5.64
CA GLN A 60 -11.92 6.07 4.96
C GLN A 60 -10.65 5.22 4.93
N THR A 61 -9.93 5.30 3.82
CA THR A 61 -8.66 4.62 3.65
C THR A 61 -7.57 5.62 3.30
N TRP A 62 -6.38 5.40 3.84
CA TRP A 62 -5.16 6.15 3.58
C TRP A 62 -4.06 5.16 3.25
N SER A 63 -3.30 5.34 2.18
CA SER A 63 -2.20 4.45 1.84
C SER A 63 -1.00 5.17 1.27
N THR A 64 0.18 4.63 1.56
CA THR A 64 1.46 5.10 1.04
C THR A 64 2.33 3.91 0.67
N ILE A 65 3.20 4.12 -0.33
CA ILE A 65 4.12 3.11 -0.84
C ILE A 65 5.54 3.60 -0.56
N LEU A 66 6.29 2.87 0.25
CA LEU A 66 7.74 3.02 0.37
C LEU A 66 8.37 2.11 -0.69
N ASP A 67 9.05 2.69 -1.67
CA ASP A 67 9.64 1.95 -2.79
C ASP A 67 11.16 1.90 -2.67
N LYS A 68 11.82 1.25 -3.64
CA LYS A 68 13.29 1.15 -3.71
C LYS A 68 14.03 2.50 -3.69
N LYS A 69 13.37 3.62 -4.02
CA LYS A 69 14.00 4.96 -3.98
C LYS A 69 14.02 5.53 -2.57
N CYS A 70 13.24 4.96 -1.65
CA CYS A 70 13.20 5.28 -0.23
C CYS A 70 14.13 4.31 0.52
N ASP A 71 15.44 4.43 0.30
CA ASP A 71 16.44 3.45 0.73
C ASP A 71 17.16 3.81 2.03
N THR A 72 17.09 5.07 2.46
CA THR A 72 17.66 5.53 3.74
C THR A 72 16.60 5.61 4.85
N GLU A 73 17.03 5.44 6.09
CA GLU A 73 16.15 5.58 7.26
C GLU A 73 15.49 6.96 7.34
N GLU A 74 16.23 8.01 6.98
CA GLU A 74 15.74 9.38 6.97
C GLU A 74 14.65 9.61 5.91
N GLN A 75 14.82 9.03 4.72
CA GLN A 75 13.80 9.10 3.67
C GLN A 75 12.53 8.34 4.08
N VAL A 76 12.68 7.15 4.65
CA VAL A 76 11.55 6.36 5.17
C VAL A 76 10.80 7.14 6.25
N GLU A 77 11.54 7.70 7.22
CA GLU A 77 10.94 8.48 8.29
C GLU A 77 10.23 9.73 7.77
N THR A 78 10.85 10.44 6.83
CA THR A 78 10.27 11.64 6.20
C THR A 78 8.97 11.31 5.46
N LYS A 79 8.98 10.24 4.65
CA LYS A 79 7.80 9.81 3.88
C LYS A 79 6.67 9.35 4.80
N LEU A 80 6.97 8.64 5.88
CA LEU A 80 5.98 8.23 6.87
C LEU A 80 5.45 9.40 7.71
N LYS A 81 6.25 10.43 7.98
CA LYS A 81 5.79 11.68 8.63
C LYS A 81 4.81 12.43 7.74
N LEU A 82 5.14 12.62 6.46
CA LEU A 82 4.23 13.24 5.49
C LEU A 82 2.90 12.47 5.41
N PHE A 83 2.98 11.14 5.33
CA PHE A 83 1.79 10.28 5.38
C PHE A 83 0.97 10.50 6.67
N LYS A 84 1.62 10.61 7.83
CA LYS A 84 0.94 10.88 9.11
C LYS A 84 0.21 12.21 9.12
N ASP A 85 0.79 13.24 8.54
CA ASP A 85 0.19 14.58 8.52
C ASP A 85 -1.10 14.62 7.69
N GLU A 86 -1.22 13.73 6.70
CA GLU A 86 -2.43 13.60 5.88
C GLU A 86 -3.51 12.72 6.52
N VAL A 87 -3.10 11.70 7.28
CA VAL A 87 -4.01 10.69 7.85
C VAL A 87 -4.91 11.31 8.91
N LYS A 88 -6.22 11.33 8.61
CA LYS A 88 -7.27 11.71 9.56
C LYS A 88 -7.86 10.46 10.21
N LEU A 89 -7.37 10.13 11.41
CA LEU A 89 -7.86 8.99 12.18
C LEU A 89 -9.25 9.25 12.79
N LYS A 90 -10.09 8.23 12.76
CA LYS A 90 -11.38 8.15 13.47
C LYS A 90 -11.30 7.20 14.66
N LYS A 91 -12.44 7.01 15.35
CA LYS A 91 -12.52 6.21 16.58
C LYS A 91 -11.98 4.79 16.40
N HIS A 92 -12.31 4.15 15.29
CA HIS A 92 -11.84 2.81 14.96
C HIS A 92 -10.86 2.89 13.80
N SER A 93 -9.63 2.44 14.04
CA SER A 93 -8.56 2.49 13.04
C SER A 93 -7.72 1.22 13.11
N ILE A 94 -7.32 0.71 11.96
CA ILE A 94 -6.37 -0.41 11.83
C ILE A 94 -5.42 -0.13 10.67
N GLY A 95 -4.14 -0.37 10.90
CA GLY A 95 -3.08 -0.31 9.90
C GLY A 95 -2.82 -1.70 9.33
N PHE A 96 -2.48 -1.73 8.05
CA PHE A 96 -2.00 -2.90 7.34
C PHE A 96 -0.65 -2.56 6.72
N MET A 97 0.33 -3.45 6.86
CA MET A 97 1.63 -3.36 6.23
C MET A 97 1.84 -4.58 5.36
N PHE A 98 2.13 -4.38 4.08
CA PHE A 98 2.61 -5.43 3.20
C PHE A 98 4.03 -5.10 2.77
N ALA A 99 5.00 -5.90 3.19
CA ALA A 99 6.41 -5.70 2.86
C ALA A 99 6.90 -6.79 1.91
N SER A 100 7.63 -6.39 0.87
CA SER A 100 8.40 -7.36 0.09
C SER A 100 9.51 -7.97 0.97
N LYS A 101 9.71 -9.28 0.90
CA LYS A 101 10.80 -10.01 1.56
C LYS A 101 12.17 -9.48 1.12
N MET A 102 12.24 -8.86 -0.05
CA MET A 102 13.45 -8.23 -0.58
C MET A 102 13.66 -6.79 -0.06
N HIS A 103 12.81 -6.31 0.86
CA HIS A 103 12.81 -4.95 1.37
C HIS A 103 12.86 -4.89 2.91
N ARG A 104 13.20 -3.71 3.47
CA ARG A 104 13.50 -3.49 4.89
C ARG A 104 12.26 -3.39 5.80
N GLY A 105 11.35 -4.36 5.71
CA GLY A 105 10.04 -4.32 6.39
C GLY A 105 10.08 -4.06 7.90
N TYR A 106 11.08 -4.57 8.62
CA TYR A 106 11.16 -4.43 10.09
C TYR A 106 11.41 -3.00 10.57
N LEU A 107 12.23 -2.24 9.83
CA LEU A 107 12.55 -0.86 10.18
C LEU A 107 11.33 0.03 9.96
N GLU A 108 10.67 -0.15 8.82
CA GLU A 108 9.46 0.58 8.44
C GLU A 108 8.32 0.28 9.42
N GLU A 109 8.18 -0.97 9.86
CA GLU A 109 7.23 -1.38 10.90
C GLU A 109 7.45 -0.62 12.21
N ALA A 110 8.70 -0.57 12.69
CA ALA A 110 9.04 0.11 13.93
C ALA A 110 8.76 1.62 13.84
N MET A 111 9.12 2.25 12.72
CA MET A 111 8.84 3.66 12.46
C MET A 111 7.34 3.94 12.40
N PHE A 112 6.57 3.10 11.71
CA PHE A 112 5.12 3.22 11.65
C PHE A 112 4.49 3.15 13.04
N LYS A 113 4.86 2.15 13.84
CA LYS A 113 4.34 1.98 15.21
C LYS A 113 4.69 3.17 16.11
N ARG A 114 5.87 3.77 15.94
CA ARG A 114 6.26 4.99 16.66
C ARG A 114 5.41 6.20 16.23
N LEU A 115 5.10 6.32 14.94
CA LEU A 115 4.33 7.43 14.39
C LEU A 115 2.81 7.32 14.68
N PHE A 116 2.28 6.09 14.71
CA PHE A 116 0.88 5.76 14.97
C PHE A 116 0.70 4.80 16.16
N PRO A 117 1.08 5.18 17.39
CA PRO A 117 1.13 4.26 18.53
C PRO A 117 -0.25 3.71 18.98
N LYS A 118 -1.34 4.35 18.54
CA LYS A 118 -2.72 3.95 18.87
C LYS A 118 -3.39 3.14 17.76
N VAL A 119 -2.73 2.93 16.63
CA VAL A 119 -3.26 2.18 15.49
C VAL A 119 -2.64 0.78 15.51
N PRO A 120 -3.43 -0.28 15.80
CA PRO A 120 -2.95 -1.65 15.64
C PRO A 120 -2.48 -1.88 14.21
N LEU A 121 -1.38 -2.62 14.05
CA LEU A 121 -0.78 -2.90 12.75
C LEU A 121 -0.80 -4.40 12.47
N ALA A 122 -1.43 -4.79 11.36
CA ALA A 122 -1.38 -6.14 10.82
C ALA A 122 -0.33 -6.23 9.71
N ASN A 123 0.60 -7.17 9.82
CA ASN A 123 1.72 -7.30 8.89
C ASN A 123 1.55 -8.51 7.97
N CYS A 124 2.00 -8.37 6.74
CA CYS A 124 2.09 -9.43 5.76
C CYS A 124 3.39 -9.27 4.95
N PHE A 125 4.03 -10.38 4.59
CA PHE A 125 5.29 -10.39 3.86
C PHE A 125 5.18 -11.28 2.62
N GLY A 126 5.73 -10.82 1.49
CA GLY A 126 5.63 -11.54 0.22
C GLY A 126 6.71 -11.15 -0.79
N SER A 127 6.57 -11.58 -2.04
CA SER A 127 7.58 -11.39 -3.10
C SER A 127 7.42 -10.09 -3.90
N GLY A 128 6.42 -9.29 -3.57
CA GLY A 128 6.14 -7.99 -4.16
C GLY A 128 4.77 -7.51 -3.72
N SER A 129 4.55 -6.20 -3.73
CA SER A 129 3.35 -5.58 -3.18
C SER A 129 2.42 -5.06 -4.27
N PHE A 130 1.12 -5.00 -3.97
CA PHE A 130 0.15 -4.21 -4.70
C PHE A 130 -0.25 -3.00 -3.87
N GLY A 131 -0.18 -1.80 -4.46
CA GLY A 131 -0.41 -0.55 -3.73
C GLY A 131 -0.95 0.56 -4.61
N LYS A 132 -1.65 1.49 -3.96
CA LYS A 132 -2.04 2.79 -4.54
C LYS A 132 -1.87 3.85 -3.45
N THR A 133 -1.09 4.89 -3.71
CA THR A 133 -0.98 6.02 -2.77
C THR A 133 -2.27 6.84 -2.81
N THR A 134 -2.82 7.21 -1.65
CA THR A 134 -4.09 7.96 -1.58
C THR A 134 -3.95 9.45 -1.86
N THR A 135 -2.75 9.99 -1.72
CA THR A 135 -2.51 11.43 -1.71
C THR A 135 -1.09 11.72 -2.17
N ILE A 136 -0.95 12.19 -3.42
CA ILE A 136 0.17 12.99 -3.96
C ILE A 136 -0.30 13.93 -5.08
N ASP A 137 -1.55 13.85 -5.59
CA ASP A 137 -1.94 14.48 -6.86
C ASP A 137 -2.92 15.68 -6.85
N GLU A 138 -3.37 16.25 -5.72
CA GLU A 138 -4.41 17.33 -5.79
C GLU A 138 -4.18 18.61 -4.95
N VAL A 139 -3.05 18.81 -4.25
CA VAL A 139 -2.90 19.97 -3.33
C VAL A 139 -1.78 20.97 -3.62
N ASN A 140 -0.83 20.74 -4.54
CA ASN A 140 0.24 21.72 -4.76
C ASN A 140 0.46 22.05 -6.25
N GLU A 141 -0.45 22.83 -6.84
CA GLU A 141 -0.10 23.66 -8.01
C GLU A 141 0.70 24.93 -7.60
N GLU A 142 0.87 25.22 -6.30
CA GLU A 142 1.49 26.46 -5.80
C GLU A 142 2.69 26.29 -4.85
N LYS A 143 3.55 25.26 -5.01
CA LYS A 143 4.82 25.20 -4.26
C LYS A 143 6.06 25.19 -5.14
N ASN A 144 7.10 25.84 -4.63
CA ASN A 144 8.31 26.31 -5.31
C ASN A 144 8.99 25.27 -6.22
N ASP A 145 9.62 25.78 -7.29
CA ASP A 145 10.18 25.00 -8.39
C ASP A 145 11.34 24.06 -7.99
N GLU A 146 11.99 24.27 -6.85
CA GLU A 146 13.02 23.36 -6.31
C GLU A 146 12.41 22.12 -5.63
N GLU A 147 11.23 22.22 -4.99
CA GLU A 147 10.51 21.06 -4.45
C GLU A 147 9.83 20.24 -5.57
N LYS A 148 9.51 20.86 -6.71
CA LYS A 148 8.93 20.15 -7.87
C LYS A 148 9.89 19.14 -8.48
N SER A 149 11.21 19.35 -8.37
CA SER A 149 12.21 18.48 -9.00
C SER A 149 12.22 17.08 -8.38
N TRP A 150 12.34 17.00 -7.04
CA TRP A 150 12.31 15.70 -6.36
C TRP A 150 10.93 15.04 -6.48
N TYR A 151 9.84 15.81 -6.37
CA TYR A 151 8.47 15.30 -6.41
C TYR A 151 8.07 14.72 -7.79
N ASN A 152 8.49 15.35 -8.88
CA ASN A 152 8.23 14.84 -10.24
C ASN A 152 9.02 13.57 -10.57
N GLU A 153 10.19 13.34 -9.94
CA GLU A 153 10.99 12.12 -10.11
C GLU A 153 10.33 10.88 -9.48
N TYR A 154 9.48 11.07 -8.45
CA TYR A 154 8.67 9.99 -7.86
C TYR A 154 7.34 9.76 -8.60
N LYS A 155 6.85 10.74 -9.37
CA LYS A 155 5.55 10.69 -10.07
C LYS A 155 5.49 9.62 -11.17
N TYR A 156 6.61 9.32 -11.83
CA TYR A 156 6.66 8.45 -13.00
C TYR A 156 6.86 6.95 -12.71
N ASP A 157 7.16 6.54 -11.46
CA ASP A 157 7.40 5.13 -11.09
C ASP A 157 6.26 4.49 -10.28
N LEU A 158 5.19 5.23 -10.00
CA LEU A 158 3.98 4.76 -9.29
C LEU A 158 3.06 3.87 -10.16
N TRP A 159 3.46 3.55 -11.40
CA TRP A 159 2.54 3.30 -12.51
C TRP A 159 2.39 1.84 -12.98
N THR A 160 2.63 0.87 -12.10
CA THR A 160 2.41 -0.56 -12.44
C THR A 160 1.52 -1.30 -11.46
N GLY A 161 1.06 -0.64 -10.38
CA GLY A 161 0.28 -1.27 -9.32
C GLY A 161 1.02 -2.38 -8.55
N TYR A 162 2.19 -2.84 -9.02
CA TYR A 162 3.02 -3.92 -8.50
C TYR A 162 4.46 -3.46 -8.32
N ASN A 163 5.04 -3.69 -7.14
CA ASN A 163 6.42 -3.31 -6.86
C ASN A 163 7.17 -4.43 -6.10
N GLU A 164 8.28 -4.89 -6.68
CA GLU A 164 9.11 -5.99 -6.17
C GLU A 164 9.93 -5.61 -4.94
N TYR A 165 10.23 -4.32 -4.75
CA TYR A 165 11.07 -3.78 -3.68
C TYR A 165 10.35 -2.63 -3.00
N SER A 166 9.34 -2.97 -2.21
CA SER A 166 8.52 -1.96 -1.55
C SER A 166 7.81 -2.49 -0.32
N THR A 167 7.35 -1.53 0.48
CA THR A 167 6.39 -1.72 1.56
C THR A 167 5.19 -0.81 1.34
N VAL A 168 3.99 -1.37 1.45
CA VAL A 168 2.73 -0.64 1.32
C VAL A 168 2.05 -0.59 2.68
N PHE A 169 1.82 0.62 3.14
CA PHE A 169 0.98 0.89 4.30
C PHE A 169 -0.43 1.27 3.85
N LEU A 170 -1.43 0.72 4.54
CA LEU A 170 -2.84 1.09 4.41
C LEU A 170 -3.42 1.29 5.80
N ILE A 171 -4.00 2.44 6.09
CA ILE A 171 -4.82 2.68 7.27
C ILE A 171 -6.27 2.69 6.85
N LEU A 172 -7.07 1.84 7.48
CA LEU A 172 -8.52 1.82 7.39
C LEU A 172 -9.10 2.45 8.66
N THR A 173 -10.02 3.41 8.51
CA THR A 173 -10.60 4.12 9.65
C THR A 173 -12.10 4.44 9.50
N TYR A 174 -12.86 4.33 10.58
CA TYR A 174 -14.32 4.51 10.65
C TYR A 174 -14.79 4.86 12.07
N GLY A 175 -16.07 5.23 12.20
CA GLY A 175 -16.66 5.68 13.47
C GLY A 175 -16.40 7.15 13.70
#